data_AF-A0A9N8YXC2-F1
#
_entry.id   AF-A0A9N8YXC2-F1
#
_cell.length_a   1.000
_cell.length_b   1.000
_cell.length_c   1.000
_cell.angle_alpha   90.00
_cell.angle_beta   90.00
_cell.angle_gamma   90.00
#
_symmetry.space_group_name_H-M   'P 1'
#
loop_
_entity.id
_entity.type
_entity.pdbx_description
1 polymer ?
#
loop_
_entity_poly.entity_id
_entity_poly.type
_entity_poly.pdbx_seq_one_letter_code
_entity_poly.pdbx_strand_id
1 'polypeptide(L)'
;MLRVARCTEITPFLKDQLEYEFWSQSSNPLMDQNTLEILYHSGFLNAIPTNVFNLSNQFWKCFQKLLEESKIGYNGKIQILSIIANDFEYEELQKNLK
;
A
#
# COMPACT_ATOMS: atom_id res chain seq x y z
N MET A 1 1.83 -26.23 7.11
CA MET A 1 2.81 -26.31 8.21
C MET A 1 2.24 -25.84 9.56
N LEU A 2 1.25 -24.94 9.62
CA LEU A 2 0.63 -24.50 10.89
C LEU A 2 -0.56 -25.33 11.41
N ARG A 3 -1.36 -25.95 10.52
CA ARG A 3 -2.42 -26.90 10.94
C ARG A 3 -1.89 -28.06 11.78
N VAL A 4 -0.65 -28.49 11.55
CA VAL A 4 0.02 -29.56 12.30
C VAL A 4 0.29 -29.14 13.75
N ALA A 5 0.43 -27.83 14.02
CA ALA A 5 0.62 -27.27 15.36
C ALA A 5 -0.71 -26.99 16.11
N ARG A 6 -1.84 -27.53 15.60
CA ARG A 6 -3.21 -27.28 16.08
C ARG A 6 -3.67 -25.82 15.97
N CYS A 7 -3.09 -25.06 15.05
CA CYS A 7 -3.56 -23.71 14.75
C CYS A 7 -4.71 -23.75 13.72
N THR A 8 -5.69 -22.88 13.93
CA THR A 8 -6.83 -22.64 13.03
C THR A 8 -6.58 -21.34 12.26
N GLU A 9 -6.88 -21.36 10.96
CA GLU A 9 -6.77 -20.19 10.09
C GLU A 9 -7.98 -19.28 10.34
N ILE A 10 -7.75 -17.99 10.61
CA ILE A 10 -8.76 -17.04 11.09
C ILE A 10 -8.69 -15.69 10.34
N THR A 11 -8.17 -15.68 9.11
CA THR A 11 -8.04 -14.47 8.31
C THR A 11 -9.43 -13.87 8.05
N PRO A 12 -9.68 -12.60 8.39
CA PRO A 12 -11.02 -12.00 8.33
C PRO A 12 -11.37 -11.45 6.93
N PHE A 13 -10.53 -11.64 5.92
CA PHE A 13 -10.69 -11.08 4.57
C PHE A 13 -10.34 -12.10 3.47
N LEU A 14 -10.84 -11.83 2.26
CA LEU A 14 -10.63 -12.70 1.09
C LEU A 14 -9.15 -12.77 0.72
N LYS A 15 -8.63 -13.99 0.58
CA LYS A 15 -7.23 -14.29 0.25
C LYS A 15 -6.77 -13.68 -1.07
N ASP A 16 -7.70 -13.44 -1.98
CA ASP A 16 -7.43 -12.92 -3.32
C ASP A 16 -6.81 -11.52 -3.30
N GLN A 17 -6.94 -10.80 -2.18
CA GLN A 17 -6.39 -9.46 -2.03
C GLN A 17 -5.01 -9.42 -1.35
N LEU A 18 -4.57 -10.47 -0.63
CA LEU A 18 -3.47 -10.36 0.33
C LEU A 18 -2.61 -11.62 0.50
N GLU A 19 -1.30 -11.43 0.64
CA GLU A 19 -0.30 -12.49 0.85
C GLU A 19 -0.24 -13.04 2.29
N TYR A 20 -0.93 -12.41 3.25
CA TYR A 20 -0.79 -12.72 4.67
C TYR A 20 -2.01 -13.46 5.23
N GLU A 21 -1.74 -14.52 6.01
CA GLU A 21 -2.75 -15.28 6.72
C GLU A 21 -2.62 -15.09 8.25
N PHE A 22 -3.76 -15.01 8.94
CA PHE A 22 -3.81 -15.03 10.40
C PHE A 22 -4.14 -16.42 10.91
N TRP A 23 -3.44 -16.87 11.95
CA TRP A 23 -3.59 -18.19 12.55
C TRP A 23 -3.70 -18.08 14.07
N SER A 24 -4.66 -18.79 14.67
CA SER A 24 -4.85 -18.85 16.13
C SER A 24 -4.68 -20.27 16.68
N GLN A 25 -4.02 -20.38 17.83
CA GLN A 25 -3.93 -21.62 18.62
C GLN A 25 -4.94 -21.65 19.78
N SER A 26 -5.85 -20.67 19.85
CA SER A 26 -6.87 -20.58 20.88
C SER A 26 -7.80 -21.80 20.84
N SER A 27 -8.30 -22.18 22.01
CA SER A 27 -9.36 -23.19 22.12
C SER A 27 -10.67 -22.73 21.49
N ASN A 28 -10.88 -21.42 21.35
CA ASN A 28 -12.01 -20.83 20.64
C ASN A 28 -11.51 -19.83 19.58
N PRO A 29 -11.08 -20.32 18.41
CA PRO A 29 -10.54 -19.46 17.34
C PRO A 29 -11.61 -18.53 16.72
N LEU A 30 -12.90 -18.82 16.93
CA LEU A 30 -14.00 -18.01 16.41
C LEU A 30 -14.05 -16.63 17.08
N MET A 31 -13.72 -16.56 18.38
CA MET A 31 -13.65 -15.28 19.11
C MET A 31 -12.53 -14.39 18.59
N ASP A 32 -11.38 -14.99 18.28
CA ASP A 32 -10.24 -14.28 17.71
C ASP A 32 -10.58 -13.78 16.30
N GLN A 33 -11.23 -14.63 15.49
CA GLN A 33 -11.70 -14.26 14.15
C GLN A 33 -12.68 -13.06 14.21
N ASN A 34 -13.69 -13.11 15.07
CA ASN A 34 -14.65 -12.02 15.23
C ASN A 34 -13.97 -10.73 15.69
N THR A 35 -12.98 -10.83 16.58
CA THR A 35 -12.21 -9.67 17.04
C THR A 35 -11.41 -9.04 15.89
N LEU A 36 -10.76 -9.86 15.05
CA LEU A 36 -10.03 -9.38 13.88
C LEU A 36 -10.97 -8.73 12.85
N GLU A 37 -12.17 -9.29 12.65
CA GLU A 37 -13.18 -8.72 11.75
C GLU A 37 -13.66 -7.35 12.24
N ILE A 38 -13.91 -7.19 13.55
CA ILE A 38 -14.25 -5.89 14.15
C ILE A 38 -13.11 -4.89 13.95
N LEU A 39 -11.86 -5.30 14.21
CA LEU A 39 -10.70 -4.43 14.06
C LEU A 39 -10.50 -4.02 12.59
N TYR A 40 -10.77 -4.92 11.64
CA TYR A 40 -10.68 -4.64 10.21
C TYR A 40 -11.74 -3.63 9.77
N HIS A 41 -13.01 -3.88 10.09
CA HIS A 41 -14.10 -2.97 9.73
C HIS A 41 -14.06 -1.62 10.44
N SER A 42 -13.46 -1.56 11.63
CA SER A 42 -13.25 -0.31 12.35
C SER A 42 -12.00 0.48 11.90
N GLY A 43 -11.21 -0.06 10.97
CA GLY A 43 -10.00 0.59 10.44
C GLY A 43 -8.79 0.51 11.36
N PHE A 44 -8.86 -0.26 12.46
CA PHE A 44 -7.72 -0.49 13.35
C PHE A 44 -6.79 -1.62 12.87
N LEU A 45 -7.27 -2.48 11.97
CA LEU A 45 -6.47 -3.51 11.32
C LEU A 45 -6.37 -3.22 9.82
N ASN A 46 -5.18 -2.81 9.38
CA ASN A 46 -4.87 -2.69 7.96
C ASN A 46 -4.35 -4.03 7.45
N ALA A 47 -5.05 -4.57 6.47
CA ALA A 47 -4.73 -5.86 5.91
C ALA A 47 -3.50 -5.80 4.97
N ILE A 48 -3.23 -4.61 4.40
CA ILE A 48 -1.94 -4.26 3.80
C ILE A 48 -1.16 -3.44 4.83
N PRO A 49 0.05 -3.85 5.25
CA PRO A 49 0.81 -3.03 6.18
C PRO A 49 1.18 -1.73 5.47
N THR A 50 0.69 -0.60 5.98
CA THR A 50 0.91 0.75 5.45
C THR A 50 2.40 1.12 5.35
N ASN A 51 3.25 0.41 6.09
CA ASN A 51 4.70 0.58 6.08
C ASN A 51 5.42 -0.13 4.93
N VAL A 52 4.75 -0.98 4.13
CA VAL A 52 5.41 -1.71 3.03
C VAL A 52 5.55 -0.85 1.77
N PHE A 53 4.69 0.15 1.55
CA PHE A 53 4.83 1.04 0.39
C PHE A 53 4.52 2.50 0.71
N ASN A 54 5.36 3.10 1.55
CA ASN A 54 5.59 4.55 1.44
C ASN A 54 6.50 4.89 0.26
N LEU A 55 6.92 3.89 -0.55
CA LEU A 55 7.67 4.07 -1.79
C LEU A 55 6.93 4.98 -2.77
N SER A 56 5.59 4.97 -2.77
CA SER A 56 4.81 5.93 -3.56
C SER A 56 5.08 7.37 -3.09
N ASN A 57 4.95 7.66 -1.78
CA ASN A 57 5.23 9.01 -1.28
C ASN A 57 6.71 9.38 -1.36
N GLN A 58 7.64 8.43 -1.19
CA GLN A 58 9.06 8.67 -1.36
C GLN A 58 9.39 8.94 -2.83
N PHE A 59 8.79 8.20 -3.76
CA PHE A 59 8.85 8.45 -5.19
C PHE A 59 8.32 9.85 -5.52
N TRP A 60 7.12 10.21 -5.05
CA TRP A 60 6.54 11.53 -5.30
C TRP A 60 7.37 12.67 -4.70
N LYS A 61 7.92 12.49 -3.50
CA LYS A 61 8.87 13.45 -2.89
C LYS A 61 10.15 13.61 -3.72
N CYS A 62 10.75 12.50 -4.17
CA CYS A 62 11.93 12.52 -5.03
C CYS A 62 11.61 13.15 -6.40
N PHE A 63 10.42 12.89 -6.93
CA PHE A 63 9.94 13.45 -8.20
C PHE A 63 9.70 14.96 -8.10
N GLN A 64 9.09 15.44 -7.02
CA GLN A 64 8.95 16.86 -6.72
C GLN A 64 10.31 17.55 -6.58
N LYS A 65 11.24 16.94 -5.84
CA LYS A 65 12.61 17.46 -5.72
C LYS A 65 13.30 17.58 -7.08
N LEU A 66 13.12 16.58 -7.95
CA LEU A 66 13.67 16.59 -9.32
C LEU A 66 13.03 17.67 -10.19
N LEU A 67 11.73 17.92 -10.03
CA LEU A 67 11.02 19.06 -10.64
C LEU A 67 11.61 20.41 -10.24
N GLU A 68 11.91 20.59 -8.94
CA GLU A 68 12.42 21.85 -8.39
C GLU A 68 13.90 22.09 -8.72
N GLU A 69 14.74 21.04 -8.73
CA GLU A 69 16.19 21.16 -8.87
C GLU A 69 16.70 21.16 -10.31
N SER A 70 15.93 20.65 -11.28
CA SER A 70 16.42 20.53 -12.66
C SER A 70 16.37 21.87 -13.41
N LYS A 71 17.53 22.32 -13.89
CA LYS A 71 17.62 23.44 -14.82
C LYS A 71 16.89 23.07 -16.11
N ILE A 72 15.90 23.89 -16.46
CA ILE A 72 15.11 23.81 -17.68
C ILE A 72 16.05 23.56 -18.88
N GLY A 73 15.89 22.41 -19.54
CA GLY A 73 16.59 22.12 -20.79
C GLY A 73 16.11 23.04 -21.93
N TYR A 74 16.85 23.05 -23.04
CA TYR A 74 16.72 24.00 -24.17
C TYR A 74 15.29 24.17 -24.74
N ASN A 75 14.36 23.24 -24.48
CA ASN A 75 12.96 23.26 -24.94
C ASN A 75 11.91 23.43 -23.83
N GLY A 76 12.29 23.89 -22.62
CA GLY A 76 11.31 24.03 -21.52
C GLY A 76 10.96 22.70 -20.82
N LYS A 77 11.49 21.58 -21.32
CA LYS A 77 11.13 20.22 -20.96
C LYS A 77 12.29 19.54 -20.24
N ILE A 78 12.08 19.16 -18.98
CA ILE A 78 12.96 18.23 -18.27
C ILE A 78 12.68 16.84 -18.87
N GLN A 79 13.69 16.21 -19.45
CA GLN A 79 13.55 15.09 -20.38
C GLN A 79 12.78 13.89 -19.78
N ILE A 80 12.97 13.63 -18.49
CA ILE A 80 12.27 12.57 -17.73
C ILE A 80 10.78 12.90 -17.50
N LEU A 81 10.47 14.16 -17.16
CA LEU A 81 9.10 14.62 -16.95
C LEU A 81 8.27 14.59 -18.21
N SER A 82 8.90 14.81 -19.37
CA SER A 82 8.20 14.77 -20.66
C SER A 82 7.80 13.37 -21.09
N ILE A 83 8.54 12.35 -20.64
CA ILE A 83 8.20 10.95 -20.87
C ILE A 83 7.03 10.56 -19.97
N ILE A 84 7.10 10.92 -18.68
CA ILE A 84 6.05 10.61 -17.70
C ILE A 84 4.75 11.36 -18.00
N ALA A 85 4.80 12.66 -18.32
CA ALA A 85 3.61 13.44 -18.61
C ALA A 85 2.91 13.06 -19.93
N ASN A 86 3.53 12.24 -20.78
CA ASN A 86 2.84 11.65 -21.93
C ASN A 86 1.97 10.44 -21.53
N ASP A 87 2.34 9.75 -20.46
CA ASP A 87 1.67 8.53 -20.00
C ASP A 87 0.66 8.79 -18.87
N PHE A 88 0.68 9.99 -18.27
CA PHE A 88 -0.20 10.39 -17.16
C PHE A 88 -0.89 11.72 -17.42
N GLU A 89 -2.17 11.82 -17.06
CA GLU A 89 -2.90 13.08 -17.17
C GLU A 89 -2.41 14.11 -16.14
N TYR A 90 -2.39 15.38 -16.52
CA TYR A 90 -1.93 16.47 -15.66
C TYR A 90 -2.69 16.55 -14.32
N GLU A 91 -3.98 16.23 -14.32
CA GLU A 91 -4.84 16.22 -13.12
C GLU A 91 -4.44 15.12 -12.13
N GLU A 92 -4.00 13.96 -12.63
CA GLU A 92 -3.50 12.86 -11.79
C GLU A 92 -2.18 13.24 -11.13
N LEU A 93 -1.29 13.90 -11.86
CA LEU A 93 -0.03 14.41 -11.32
C LEU A 93 -0.28 15.45 -10.22
N GLN A 94 -1.22 16.38 -10.44
CA GLN A 94 -1.58 17.39 -9.43
C GLN A 94 -2.16 16.80 -8.14
N LYS A 95 -2.91 15.68 -8.21
CA LYS A 95 -3.48 15.04 -7.02
C LYS A 95 -2.41 14.37 -6.15
N ASN A 96 -1.39 13.78 -6.76
CA ASN A 96 -0.35 13.03 -6.07
C ASN A 96 0.84 13.88 -5.57
N LEU A 97 0.96 15.12 -6.06
CA LEU A 97 2.04 16.06 -5.71
C LEU A 97 1.68 17.08 -4.61
N LYS A 98 0.49 16.98 -4.00
CA LYS A 98 0.00 17.93 -2.98
C LYS A 98 0.46 17.58 -1.56
#